data_AF-A0A7S2L0T9-F1
#
_entry.id   AF-A0A7S2L0T9-F1
#
_cell.length_a   1.000
_cell.length_b   1.000
_cell.length_c   1.000
_cell.angle_alpha   90.00
_cell.angle_beta   90.00
_cell.angle_gamma   90.00
#
_symmetry.space_group_name_H-M   'P 1'
#
loop_
_entity.id
_entity.type
_entity.pdbx_description
1 polymer ?
#
loop_
_entity_poly.entity_id
_entity_poly.type
_entity_poly.pdbx_seq_one_letter_code
_entity_poly.pdbx_strand_id
1 'polypeptide(L)'
;VFGGVDPDHYVGQFHFVNVTRPSYWAVRLDMVKLGDFLNMSSTPVAIVDSGTSLLVGPQADVRALATMMGAMQVQGLYIVDCNQTVPSVAFTMGGRDYVLEKEDLVVERVSGFCVLGID
;
A
#
# COMPACT_ATOMS: atom_id res chain seq x y z
N VAL A 1 -19.54 8.95 -5.09
CA VAL A 1 -20.12 10.26 -5.48
C VAL A 1 -19.93 10.41 -6.98
N PHE A 2 -20.99 10.61 -7.76
CA PHE A 2 -20.85 10.90 -9.19
C PHE A 2 -20.83 12.42 -9.41
N GLY A 3 -19.92 12.91 -10.25
CA GLY A 3 -19.82 14.34 -10.60
C GLY A 3 -19.05 15.23 -9.63
N GLY A 4 -18.43 14.68 -8.58
CA GLY A 4 -17.66 15.46 -7.63
C GLY A 4 -17.11 14.63 -6.47
N VAL A 5 -16.76 15.33 -5.39
CA VAL A 5 -16.24 14.79 -4.12
C VAL A 5 -17.14 15.25 -2.98
N ASP A 6 -17.14 14.51 -1.87
CA ASP A 6 -17.87 14.86 -0.65
C ASP A 6 -16.89 15.39 0.41
N PRO A 7 -16.94 16.69 0.76
CA PRO A 7 -16.06 17.30 1.76
C PRO A 7 -16.14 16.70 3.16
N ASP A 8 -17.21 16.00 3.51
CA ASP A 8 -17.36 15.39 4.84
C ASP A 8 -16.44 14.16 5.03
N HIS A 9 -15.84 13.66 3.95
CA HIS A 9 -15.07 12.41 3.92
C HIS A 9 -13.58 12.60 3.59
N TYR A 10 -13.08 13.84 3.57
CA TYR A 10 -11.64 14.12 3.46
C TYR A 10 -11.24 15.38 4.21
N VAL A 11 -9.95 15.51 4.49
CA VAL A 11 -9.36 16.72 5.10
C VAL A 11 -8.28 17.29 4.20
N GLY A 12 -8.10 18.62 4.27
CA GLY A 12 -7.07 19.31 3.49
C GLY A 12 -7.42 19.46 2.00
N GLN A 13 -6.39 19.61 1.18
CA GLN A 13 -6.51 19.83 -0.26
C GLN A 13 -6.01 18.61 -1.04
N PHE A 14 -6.62 18.34 -2.20
CA PHE A 14 -6.17 17.28 -3.10
C PHE A 14 -4.80 17.61 -3.69
N HIS A 15 -3.95 16.59 -3.72
CA HIS A 15 -2.73 16.57 -4.49
C HIS A 15 -2.96 15.67 -5.71
N PHE A 16 -2.91 16.26 -6.90
CA PHE A 16 -3.21 15.55 -8.15
C PHE A 16 -1.93 15.04 -8.82
N VAL A 17 -2.02 13.84 -9.38
CA VAL A 17 -1.01 13.25 -10.26
C VAL A 17 -1.64 12.91 -11.60
N ASN A 18 -0.87 13.04 -12.68
CA ASN A 18 -1.35 12.72 -14.02
C ASN A 18 -1.39 11.21 -14.22
N VAL A 19 -2.41 10.74 -14.93
CA VAL A 19 -2.44 9.37 -15.46
C VAL A 19 -1.35 9.19 -16.52
N THR A 20 -0.76 8.00 -16.55
CA THR A 20 0.22 7.60 -17.57
C THR A 20 -0.42 7.34 -18.93
N ARG A 21 -1.70 6.97 -18.95
CA ARG A 21 -2.52 6.73 -20.15
C ARG A 21 -3.97 7.15 -19.88
N PRO A 22 -4.64 7.91 -20.77
CA PRO A 22 -6.00 8.42 -20.52
C PRO A 22 -7.08 7.35 -20.29
N SER A 23 -6.92 6.15 -20.83
CA SER A 23 -7.91 5.07 -20.74
C SER A 23 -7.76 4.18 -19.51
N TYR A 24 -6.82 4.46 -18.61
CA TYR A 24 -6.53 3.59 -17.48
C TYR A 24 -6.06 4.40 -16.25
N TRP A 25 -6.53 4.01 -15.06
CA TRP A 25 -6.19 4.66 -13.78
C TRP A 25 -4.79 4.28 -13.29
N ALA A 26 -3.81 4.34 -14.19
CA ALA A 26 -2.42 4.07 -13.90
C ALA A 26 -1.64 5.38 -13.75
N VAL A 27 -0.91 5.53 -12.65
CA VAL A 27 -0.12 6.72 -12.31
C VAL A 27 1.35 6.34 -12.16
N ARG A 28 2.25 7.32 -12.25
CA ARG A 28 3.67 7.09 -11.95
C ARG A 28 3.81 6.79 -10.45
N LEU A 29 4.49 5.68 -10.14
CA LEU A 29 4.94 5.36 -8.80
C LEU A 29 6.42 5.72 -8.71
N ASP A 30 6.75 6.70 -7.87
CA ASP A 30 8.12 7.20 -7.77
C ASP A 30 8.97 6.27 -6.90
N MET A 31 8.40 5.77 -5.80
CA MET A 31 9.09 4.92 -4.83
C MET A 31 8.10 4.16 -3.95
N VAL A 32 8.52 2.98 -3.47
CA VAL A 32 7.94 2.31 -2.31
C VAL A 32 8.99 2.27 -1.20
N LYS A 33 8.62 2.69 0.00
CA LYS A 33 9.52 2.75 1.17
C LYS A 33 9.00 1.86 2.28
N LEU A 34 9.88 1.20 3.00
CA LEU A 34 9.55 0.44 4.23
C LEU A 34 10.35 1.01 5.40
N GLY A 35 9.68 1.80 6.24
CA GLY A 35 10.33 2.64 7.24
C GLY A 35 11.53 3.39 6.65
N ASP A 36 12.65 3.37 7.37
CA ASP A 36 13.92 3.95 6.92
C ASP A 36 14.88 2.90 6.31
N PHE A 37 14.41 1.66 6.11
CA PHE A 37 15.28 0.50 5.86
C PHE A 37 15.43 0.16 4.38
N LEU A 38 14.36 0.36 3.60
CA LEU A 38 14.29 -0.11 2.22
C LEU A 38 13.54 0.89 1.34
N ASN A 39 14.14 1.20 0.20
CA ASN A 39 13.54 1.98 -0.87
C ASN A 39 13.56 1.16 -2.16
N MET A 40 12.41 0.99 -2.79
CA MET A 40 12.22 0.24 -4.03
C MET A 40 11.68 1.16 -5.12
N SER A 41 12.29 1.10 -6.31
CA SER A 41 11.84 1.86 -7.49
C SER A 41 11.77 0.96 -8.74
N SER A 42 11.78 -0.36 -8.55
CA SER A 42 11.63 -1.38 -9.60
C SER A 42 10.25 -1.34 -10.27
N THR A 43 9.24 -0.81 -9.56
CA THR A 43 7.86 -0.71 -10.01
C THR A 43 7.50 0.75 -10.30
N PRO A 44 7.61 1.22 -11.56
CA PRO A 44 7.46 2.64 -11.90
C PRO A 44 6.02 3.10 -12.10
N VAL A 45 5.05 2.19 -12.01
CA VAL A 45 3.62 2.45 -12.28
C VAL A 45 2.78 1.77 -11.21
N ALA A 46 1.82 2.51 -10.66
CA ALA A 46 0.77 1.98 -9.80
C ALA A 46 -0.60 2.13 -10.49
N ILE A 47 -1.53 1.24 -10.18
CA ILE A 47 -2.92 1.33 -10.64
C ILE A 47 -3.79 1.65 -9.43
N VAL A 48 -4.60 2.70 -9.52
CA VAL A 48 -5.58 3.05 -8.49
C VAL A 48 -6.88 2.30 -8.79
N ASP A 49 -7.03 1.11 -8.21
CA ASP A 49 -8.11 0.18 -8.51
C ASP A 49 -9.04 -0.02 -7.31
N SER A 50 -10.20 0.63 -7.34
CA SER A 50 -11.23 0.44 -6.31
C SER A 50 -11.90 -0.95 -6.33
N GLY A 51 -11.63 -1.77 -7.35
CA GLY A 51 -12.17 -3.13 -7.49
C GLY A 51 -11.29 -4.22 -6.88
N THR A 52 -10.07 -3.90 -6.44
CA THR A 52 -9.14 -4.84 -5.83
C THR A 52 -9.11 -4.65 -4.31
N SER A 53 -9.15 -5.75 -3.56
CA SER A 53 -9.21 -5.71 -2.08
C SER A 53 -7.87 -5.40 -1.41
N LEU A 54 -6.75 -5.84 -1.98
CA LEU A 54 -5.41 -5.79 -1.37
C LEU A 54 -4.45 -4.90 -2.18
N LEU A 55 -3.33 -4.52 -1.56
CA LEU A 55 -2.22 -3.89 -2.26
C LEU A 55 -1.41 -4.97 -3.01
N VAL A 56 -1.71 -5.11 -4.30
CA VAL A 56 -1.08 -6.11 -5.16
C VAL A 56 0.17 -5.54 -5.82
N GLY A 57 1.27 -6.30 -5.81
CA GLY A 57 2.53 -5.88 -6.42
C GLY A 57 3.27 -7.02 -7.13
N PRO A 58 4.42 -6.74 -7.76
CA PRO A 58 5.29 -7.80 -8.26
C PRO A 58 5.71 -8.72 -7.12
N GLN A 59 5.61 -10.04 -7.34
CA GLN A 59 5.85 -11.04 -6.30
C GLN A 59 7.19 -10.88 -5.57
N ALA A 60 8.25 -10.48 -6.28
CA ALA A 60 9.57 -10.26 -5.68
C ALA A 60 9.57 -9.08 -4.70
N ASP A 61 8.91 -7.98 -5.08
CA ASP A 61 8.80 -6.75 -4.28
C ASP A 61 7.95 -7.00 -3.02
N VAL A 62 6.80 -7.64 -3.18
CA VAL A 62 5.90 -7.95 -2.04
C VAL A 62 6.54 -8.94 -1.09
N ARG A 63 7.20 -9.99 -1.61
CA ARG A 63 7.95 -10.94 -0.76
C ARG A 63 9.07 -10.26 0.01
N ALA A 64 9.79 -9.31 -0.62
CA ALA A 64 10.85 -8.56 0.06
C ALA A 64 10.27 -7.70 1.20
N LEU A 65 9.17 -6.98 0.95
CA LEU A 65 8.46 -6.20 1.98
C LEU A 65 7.99 -7.10 3.13
N ALA A 66 7.27 -8.18 2.82
CA ALA A 66 6.75 -9.11 3.81
C ALA A 66 7.87 -9.74 4.66
N THR A 67 8.99 -10.13 4.04
CA THR A 67 10.15 -10.68 4.75
C THR A 67 10.73 -9.65 5.73
N MET A 68 10.89 -8.40 5.29
CA MET A 68 11.43 -7.32 6.12
C MET A 68 10.47 -6.90 7.25
N MET A 69 9.17 -7.09 7.06
CA MET A 69 8.16 -6.91 8.12
C MET A 69 8.12 -8.05 9.14
N GLY A 70 8.87 -9.14 8.92
CA GLY A 70 8.77 -10.36 9.71
C GLY A 70 7.42 -11.07 9.55
N ALA A 71 6.79 -10.94 8.39
CA ALA A 71 5.54 -11.62 8.07
C ALA A 71 5.79 -13.04 7.56
N MET A 72 4.86 -13.94 7.87
CA MET A 72 4.83 -15.29 7.34
C MET A 72 3.65 -15.46 6.38
N GLN A 73 3.83 -16.30 5.36
CA GLN A 73 2.75 -16.59 4.42
C GLN A 73 1.93 -17.80 4.88
N VAL A 74 0.61 -17.63 5.00
CA VAL A 74 -0.35 -18.68 5.37
C VAL A 74 -1.51 -18.65 4.39
N GLN A 75 -1.70 -19.75 3.65
CA GLN A 75 -2.77 -19.89 2.65
C GLN A 75 -2.82 -18.73 1.62
N GLY A 76 -1.66 -18.23 1.22
CA GLY A 76 -1.54 -17.14 0.25
C GLY A 76 -1.46 -15.75 0.87
N LEU A 77 -1.96 -15.56 2.10
CA LEU A 77 -1.96 -14.27 2.80
C LEU A 77 -0.72 -14.10 3.68
N TYR A 78 -0.29 -12.86 3.89
CA TYR A 78 0.79 -12.54 4.84
C TYR A 78 0.22 -12.18 6.21
N ILE A 79 0.80 -12.76 7.27
CA ILE A 79 0.39 -12.53 8.65
C ILE A 79 1.58 -12.18 9.54
N VAL A 80 1.30 -11.41 10.60
CA VAL A 80 2.26 -10.98 11.63
C VAL A 80 1.67 -11.18 13.02
N ASP A 81 2.49 -11.29 14.07
CA ASP A 81 1.98 -11.18 15.45
C ASP A 81 1.42 -9.77 15.66
N CYS A 82 0.19 -9.64 16.18
CA CYS A 82 -0.42 -8.33 16.38
C CYS A 82 0.34 -7.44 17.38
N ASN A 83 1.18 -8.01 18.25
CA ASN A 83 2.03 -7.26 19.17
C ASN A 83 3.40 -6.92 18.58
N GLN A 84 3.80 -7.49 17.44
CA GLN A 84 5.09 -7.16 16.83
C GLN A 84 5.08 -5.77 16.20
N THR A 85 6.20 -5.08 16.28
CA THR A 85 6.38 -3.82 15.55
C THR A 85 6.52 -4.13 14.05
N VAL A 86 5.72 -3.44 13.23
CA VAL A 86 5.79 -3.52 11.77
C VAL A 86 6.11 -2.11 11.26
N PRO A 87 7.17 -1.91 10.46
CA PRO A 87 7.47 -0.62 9.87
C PRO A 87 6.34 -0.15 8.94
N SER A 88 6.13 1.15 8.85
CA SER A 88 5.19 1.73 7.89
C SER A 88 5.66 1.49 6.45
N VAL A 89 4.68 1.46 5.53
CA VAL A 89 4.92 1.43 4.09
C VAL A 89 4.52 2.77 3.52
N ALA A 90 5.40 3.40 2.74
CA ALA A 90 5.06 4.63 2.04
C ALA A 90 5.12 4.44 0.52
N PHE A 91 4.11 4.94 -0.18
CA PHE A 91 4.09 5.03 -1.63
C PHE A 91 4.32 6.49 -2.02
N THR A 92 5.40 6.77 -2.75
CA THR A 92 5.68 8.11 -3.25
C THR A 92 5.05 8.30 -4.61
N MET A 93 4.15 9.27 -4.75
CA MET A 93 3.50 9.63 -6.02
C MET A 93 3.48 11.14 -6.19
N GLY A 94 4.05 11.63 -7.29
CA GLY A 94 4.19 13.06 -7.54
C GLY A 94 5.06 13.75 -6.49
N GLY A 95 6.06 13.06 -5.96
CA GLY A 95 6.94 13.58 -4.91
C GLY A 95 6.32 13.69 -3.51
N ARG A 96 5.09 13.22 -3.31
CA ARG A 96 4.44 13.14 -2.00
C ARG A 96 4.40 11.69 -1.51
N ASP A 97 4.78 11.48 -0.25
CA ASP A 97 4.65 10.19 0.42
C ASP A 97 3.23 10.00 0.95
N TYR A 98 2.64 8.85 0.64
CA TYR A 98 1.40 8.35 1.20
C TYR A 98 1.74 7.18 2.11
N VAL A 99 1.78 7.44 3.41
CA VAL A 99 2.24 6.52 4.45
C VAL A 99 1.06 5.69 4.96
N LEU A 100 1.24 4.38 5.03
CA LEU A 100 0.36 3.43 5.68
C LEU A 100 1.08 2.86 6.90
N GLU A 101 0.51 3.11 8.07
CA GLU A 101 0.97 2.51 9.31
C GLU A 101 0.51 1.06 9.41
N LYS A 102 1.01 0.33 10.41
CA LYS A 102 0.61 -1.07 10.64
C LYS A 102 -0.92 -1.21 10.65
N GLU A 103 -1.60 -0.32 11.37
CA GLU A 103 -3.05 -0.37 11.53
C GLU A 103 -3.81 -0.21 10.22
N ASP A 104 -3.26 0.55 9.26
CA ASP A 104 -3.83 0.72 7.92
C ASP A 104 -3.60 -0.52 7.04
N LEU A 105 -2.53 -1.28 7.29
CA LEU A 105 -2.19 -2.51 6.59
C LEU A 105 -2.95 -3.73 7.12
N VAL A 106 -3.50 -3.69 8.35
CA VAL A 106 -4.18 -4.85 8.94
C VAL A 106 -5.63 -4.93 8.46
N VAL A 107 -5.93 -5.96 7.66
CA VAL A 107 -7.28 -6.21 7.13
C VAL A 107 -8.12 -7.12 8.03
N GLU A 108 -7.49 -8.00 8.81
CA GLU A 108 -8.18 -8.92 9.71
C GLU A 108 -7.31 -9.25 10.93
N ARG A 109 -7.95 -9.58 12.07
CA ARG A 109 -7.27 -10.05 13.30
C ARG A 109 -7.84 -11.40 13.72
N VAL A 110 -7.00 -12.42 13.78
CA VAL A 110 -7.40 -13.80 14.08
C VAL A 110 -6.43 -14.40 15.09
N SER A 111 -6.93 -14.75 16.27
CA SER A 111 -6.18 -15.51 17.30
C SER A 111 -4.79 -14.91 17.65
N GLY A 112 -4.69 -13.58 17.72
CA GLY A 112 -3.43 -12.88 18.02
C GLY A 112 -2.55 -12.57 16.81
N PHE A 113 -2.92 -13.07 15.62
CA PHE A 113 -2.29 -12.72 14.35
C PHE A 113 -3.07 -11.63 13.61
N CYS A 114 -2.33 -10.78 12.92
CA CYS A 114 -2.83 -9.69 12.12
C CYS A 114 -2.54 -10.03 10.65
N VAL A 115 -3.59 -10.10 9.83
CA VAL A 115 -3.49 -10.34 8.39
C VAL A 115 -3.18 -9.01 7.70
N LEU A 116 -2.11 -8.99 6.91
CA LEU A 116 -1.68 -7.81 6.16
C LEU A 116 -2.36 -7.75 4.79
N GLY A 117 -2.75 -6.56 4.38
CA GLY A 117 -3.42 -6.28 3.11
C GLY A 117 -2.47 -6.16 1.92
N ILE A 118 -1.48 -7.06 1.80
CA ILE A 118 -0.49 -7.10 0.71
C ILE A 118 -0.50 -8.46 0.02
N ASP A 119 -0.31 -8.50 -1.30
CA ASP A 119 -0.29 -9.73 -2.13
C ASP A 119 0.72 -9.65 -3.29
#